data_AF-S6VHI2-F1
#
_entry.id   AF-S6VHI2-F1
#
_cell.length_a   1.000
_cell.length_b   1.000
_cell.length_c   1.000
_cell.angle_alpha   90.00
_cell.angle_beta   90.00
_cell.angle_gamma   90.00
#
_symmetry.space_group_name_H-M   'P 1'
#
loop_
_entity.id
_entity.type
_entity.pdbx_description
1 polymer ?
#
loop_
_entity_poly.entity_id
_entity_poly.type
_entity_poly.pdbx_seq_one_letter_code
_entity_poly.pdbx_strand_id
1 'polypeptide(L)'
;AAATLAVADPFFIFVLDLGLKGAGIAFAVSAGVSASIGVYWVRRRIGLVFTLNLKLLRLHAGRTFRLALPAMAANLATPVGLAYLVASLSTFGTSALAAMTVLDRVLQFSYCAFFALPGALAPVLGQNIGANRDDRVRSAIVFSRRMVVCYGLAVWLVFILCGGMIADLYQLGAEARAVFIAFCWWGGGLWVVIGLDFVAIAVFITMKKSWWVAVFAWLRATAGTVPFVLAGTHWFGSSGALPGMFAGNAVIALISIATASLTAKRFFTGRAKGMNAQAH
;
A
#
# COMPACT_ATOMS: atom_id res chain seq x y z
N ALA A 1 -2.47 -19.79 -6.28
CA ALA A 1 -2.29 -18.54 -7.05
C ALA A 1 -0.86 -18.43 -7.56
N ALA A 2 0.10 -17.84 -6.83
CA ALA A 2 1.43 -17.55 -7.39
C ALA A 2 2.15 -18.77 -8.00
N ALA A 3 2.20 -19.90 -7.28
CA ALA A 3 2.80 -21.13 -7.81
C ALA A 3 2.04 -21.69 -9.03
N THR A 4 0.71 -21.65 -9.00
CA THR A 4 -0.14 -22.08 -10.13
C THR A 4 0.08 -21.20 -11.36
N LEU A 5 0.22 -19.89 -11.17
CA LEU A 5 0.50 -18.94 -12.24
C LEU A 5 1.88 -19.18 -12.85
N ALA A 6 2.90 -19.37 -12.01
CA ALA A 6 4.27 -19.64 -12.46
C ALA A 6 4.41 -20.91 -13.32
N VAL A 7 3.55 -21.91 -13.10
CA VAL A 7 3.50 -23.14 -13.92
C VAL A 7 2.59 -22.97 -15.14
N ALA A 8 1.46 -22.27 -14.99
CA ALA A 8 0.51 -22.06 -16.07
C ALA A 8 1.05 -21.10 -17.15
N ASP A 9 1.79 -20.06 -16.76
CA ASP A 9 2.31 -19.05 -17.69
C ASP A 9 3.17 -19.68 -18.79
N PRO A 10 4.24 -20.45 -18.52
CA PRO A 10 5.05 -21.06 -19.58
C PRO A 10 4.25 -22.05 -20.45
N PHE A 11 3.30 -22.76 -19.85
CA PHE A 11 2.46 -23.72 -20.57
C PHE A 11 1.55 -23.01 -21.59
N PHE A 12 0.79 -22.01 -21.15
CA PHE A 12 -0.13 -21.30 -22.05
C PHE A 12 0.59 -20.36 -23.02
N ILE A 13 1.73 -19.77 -22.62
CA ILE A 13 2.48 -18.84 -23.46
C ILE A 13 3.33 -19.58 -24.49
N PHE A 14 4.15 -20.55 -24.07
CA PHE A 14 5.15 -21.18 -24.95
C PHE A 14 4.70 -22.52 -25.53
N VAL A 15 3.97 -23.36 -24.76
CA VAL A 15 3.57 -24.69 -25.26
C VAL A 15 2.35 -24.59 -26.18
N LEU A 16 1.41 -23.70 -25.86
CA LEU A 16 0.20 -23.49 -26.66
C LEU A 16 0.31 -22.29 -27.63
N ASP A 17 1.44 -21.58 -27.63
CA ASP A 17 1.73 -20.42 -28.48
C ASP A 17 0.64 -19.33 -28.47
N LEU A 18 -0.06 -19.17 -27.34
CA LEU A 18 -1.16 -18.20 -27.22
C LEU A 18 -0.66 -16.79 -26.87
N GLY A 19 0.66 -16.61 -26.67
CA GLY A 19 1.30 -15.35 -26.33
C GLY A 19 0.58 -14.60 -25.20
N LEU A 20 0.19 -13.34 -25.46
CA LEU A 20 -0.49 -12.48 -24.49
C LEU A 20 -1.87 -13.02 -24.06
N LYS A 21 -2.61 -13.66 -24.98
CA LYS A 21 -3.90 -14.30 -24.63
C LYS A 21 -3.68 -15.47 -23.67
N GLY A 22 -2.60 -16.22 -23.85
CA GLY A 22 -2.16 -17.30 -22.97
C GLY A 22 -1.92 -16.83 -21.54
N ALA A 23 -1.22 -15.70 -21.36
CA ALA A 23 -0.99 -15.11 -20.05
C ALA A 23 -2.31 -14.73 -19.33
N GLY A 24 -3.29 -14.19 -20.07
CA GLY A 24 -4.62 -13.89 -19.54
C GLY A 24 -5.38 -15.14 -19.07
N ILE A 25 -5.33 -16.22 -19.85
CA ILE A 25 -5.96 -17.50 -19.48
C ILE A 25 -5.26 -18.13 -18.28
N ALA A 26 -3.92 -18.13 -18.24
CA ALA A 26 -3.13 -18.62 -17.12
C ALA A 26 -3.50 -17.90 -15.81
N PHE A 27 -3.66 -16.57 -15.87
CA PHE A 27 -4.13 -15.78 -14.73
C PHE A 27 -5.54 -16.18 -14.27
N ALA A 28 -6.49 -16.33 -15.20
CA ALA A 28 -7.86 -16.76 -14.87
C ALA A 28 -7.90 -18.16 -14.25
N VAL A 29 -7.14 -19.11 -14.78
CA VAL A 29 -7.02 -20.48 -14.24
C VAL A 29 -6.42 -20.45 -12.83
N SER A 30 -5.33 -19.70 -12.63
CA SER A 30 -4.69 -19.55 -11.32
C SER A 30 -5.63 -18.95 -10.27
N ALA A 31 -6.42 -17.94 -10.64
CA ALA A 31 -7.45 -17.36 -9.79
C ALA A 31 -8.56 -18.38 -9.46
N GLY A 32 -9.02 -19.14 -10.46
CA GLY A 32 -10.01 -20.21 -10.30
C GLY A 32 -9.55 -21.28 -9.31
N VAL A 33 -8.33 -21.80 -9.48
CA VAL A 33 -7.73 -22.80 -8.56
C VAL A 33 -7.66 -22.24 -7.13
N SER A 34 -7.20 -21.00 -6.97
CA SER A 34 -7.14 -20.37 -5.65
C SER A 34 -8.51 -20.18 -5.00
N ALA A 35 -9.53 -19.80 -5.78
CA ALA A 35 -10.90 -19.68 -5.30
C ALA A 35 -11.46 -21.05 -4.88
N SER A 36 -11.28 -22.10 -5.68
CA SER A 36 -11.72 -23.46 -5.37
C SER A 36 -11.08 -24.00 -4.10
N ILE A 37 -9.77 -23.82 -3.93
CA ILE A 37 -9.05 -24.20 -2.70
C ILE A 37 -9.60 -23.43 -1.51
N GLY A 38 -9.81 -22.12 -1.64
CA GLY A 38 -10.39 -21.29 -0.57
C GLY A 38 -11.76 -21.79 -0.12
N VAL A 39 -12.66 -22.07 -1.07
CA VAL A 39 -14.01 -22.61 -0.80
C VAL A 39 -13.92 -23.98 -0.13
N TYR A 40 -13.03 -24.86 -0.61
CA TYR A 40 -12.81 -26.18 -0.02
C TYR A 40 -12.39 -26.09 1.45
N TRP A 41 -11.41 -25.23 1.77
CA TRP A 41 -10.92 -25.07 3.14
C TRP A 41 -11.95 -24.43 4.06
N VAL A 42 -12.67 -23.41 3.59
CA VAL A 42 -13.77 -22.80 4.36
C VAL A 42 -14.85 -23.82 4.67
N ARG A 43 -15.27 -24.64 3.69
CA ARG A 43 -16.26 -25.69 3.90
C ARG A 43 -15.77 -26.74 4.89
N ARG A 44 -14.52 -27.19 4.76
CA ARG A 44 -13.97 -28.28 5.58
C ARG A 44 -13.62 -27.86 7.02
N ARG A 45 -13.14 -26.63 7.24
CA ARG A 45 -12.66 -26.17 8.56
C ARG A 45 -13.67 -25.32 9.33
N ILE A 46 -14.46 -24.51 8.63
CA ILE A 46 -15.40 -23.56 9.25
C ILE A 46 -16.83 -24.12 9.21
N GLY A 47 -17.08 -25.18 8.40
CA GLY A 47 -18.40 -25.80 8.29
C GLY A 47 -19.45 -24.90 7.62
N LEU A 48 -19.02 -23.88 6.88
CA LEU A 48 -19.93 -22.95 6.21
C LEU A 48 -20.72 -23.70 5.13
N VAL A 49 -22.02 -23.86 5.36
CA VAL A 49 -22.95 -24.38 4.34
C VAL A 49 -23.29 -23.22 3.42
N PHE A 50 -22.94 -23.32 2.14
CA PHE A 50 -23.33 -22.34 1.13
C PHE A 50 -24.84 -22.45 0.85
N THR A 51 -25.66 -21.83 1.70
CA THR A 51 -27.09 -21.65 1.42
C THR A 51 -27.28 -20.31 0.72
N LEU A 52 -27.77 -20.35 -0.52
CA LEU A 52 -28.09 -19.15 -1.29
C LEU A 52 -29.44 -18.61 -0.85
N ASN A 53 -29.45 -17.79 0.19
CA ASN A 53 -30.66 -17.07 0.61
C ASN A 53 -30.57 -15.60 0.16
N LEU A 54 -31.30 -15.28 -0.92
CA LEU A 54 -31.31 -13.94 -1.52
C LEU A 54 -31.82 -12.83 -0.57
N LYS A 55 -32.69 -13.17 0.40
CA LYS A 55 -33.15 -12.21 1.42
C LYS A 55 -32.02 -11.85 2.41
N LEU A 56 -31.27 -12.87 2.87
CA LEU A 56 -30.09 -12.66 3.72
C LEU A 56 -28.97 -11.93 2.96
N LEU A 57 -28.79 -12.24 1.68
CA LEU A 57 -27.82 -11.55 0.82
C LEU A 57 -28.14 -10.05 0.73
N ARG A 58 -29.40 -9.68 0.47
CA ARG A 58 -29.82 -8.26 0.41
C ARG A 58 -29.66 -7.56 1.77
N LEU A 59 -30.00 -8.24 2.87
CA LEU A 59 -29.87 -7.70 4.23
C LEU A 59 -28.40 -7.42 4.60
N HIS A 60 -27.48 -8.32 4.24
CA HIS A 60 -26.07 -8.18 4.55
C HIS A 60 -25.30 -7.33 3.54
N ALA A 61 -25.74 -7.26 2.28
CA ALA A 61 -25.12 -6.44 1.24
C ALA A 61 -24.96 -4.99 1.69
N GLY A 62 -25.99 -4.36 2.27
CA GLY A 62 -25.90 -2.97 2.72
C GLY A 62 -24.85 -2.72 3.81
N ARG A 63 -24.64 -3.67 4.72
CA ARG A 63 -23.57 -3.59 5.73
C ARG A 63 -22.21 -3.84 5.12
N THR A 64 -22.11 -4.82 4.22
CA THR A 64 -20.87 -5.14 3.50
C THR A 64 -20.42 -3.95 2.64
N PHE A 65 -21.31 -3.34 1.87
CA PHE A 65 -20.99 -2.16 1.05
C PHE A 65 -20.54 -0.97 1.89
N ARG A 66 -21.10 -0.77 3.10
CA ARG A 66 -20.64 0.30 3.99
C ARG A 66 -19.19 0.14 4.44
N LEU A 67 -18.69 -1.11 4.50
CA LEU A 67 -17.31 -1.43 4.85
C LEU A 67 -16.41 -1.53 3.60
N ALA A 68 -16.94 -2.07 2.51
CA ALA A 68 -16.22 -2.30 1.27
C ALA A 68 -16.02 -1.01 0.47
N LEU A 69 -17.01 -0.11 0.42
CA LEU A 69 -16.93 1.11 -0.38
C LEU A 69 -15.75 2.02 0.02
N PRO A 70 -15.49 2.29 1.32
CA PRO A 70 -14.29 3.03 1.73
C PRO A 70 -12.99 2.33 1.32
N ALA A 71 -12.93 1.00 1.47
CA ALA A 71 -11.75 0.23 1.11
C ALA A 71 -11.52 0.24 -0.41
N MET A 72 -12.57 0.11 -1.20
CA MET A 72 -12.51 0.23 -2.68
C MET A 72 -12.07 1.63 -3.09
N ALA A 73 -12.65 2.67 -2.50
CA ALA A 73 -12.27 4.05 -2.75
C ALA A 73 -10.78 4.30 -2.42
N ALA A 74 -10.28 3.75 -1.31
CA ALA A 74 -8.87 3.84 -0.94
C ALA A 74 -7.95 3.14 -1.96
N ASN A 75 -8.33 1.95 -2.43
CA ASN A 75 -7.54 1.20 -3.41
C ASN A 75 -7.54 1.84 -4.81
N LEU A 76 -8.58 2.60 -5.17
CA LEU A 76 -8.64 3.34 -6.43
C LEU A 76 -7.77 4.59 -6.44
N ALA A 77 -7.48 5.18 -5.28
CA ALA A 77 -6.68 6.41 -5.22
C ALA A 77 -5.24 6.20 -5.73
N THR A 78 -4.59 5.08 -5.36
CA THR A 78 -3.21 4.78 -5.79
C THR A 78 -3.06 4.73 -7.33
N PRO A 79 -3.84 3.94 -8.09
CA PRO A 79 -3.72 3.91 -9.54
C PRO A 79 -4.09 5.25 -10.19
N VAL A 80 -5.01 6.03 -9.61
CA VAL A 80 -5.32 7.38 -10.11
C VAL A 80 -4.13 8.33 -9.98
N GLY A 81 -3.46 8.33 -8.81
CA GLY A 81 -2.25 9.15 -8.60
C GLY A 81 -1.10 8.74 -9.53
N LEU A 82 -0.91 7.43 -9.70
CA LEU A 82 0.09 6.90 -10.64
C LEU A 82 -0.25 7.22 -12.10
N ALA A 83 -1.51 7.12 -12.50
CA ALA A 83 -1.95 7.46 -13.85
C ALA A 83 -1.69 8.93 -14.16
N TYR A 84 -1.91 9.83 -13.19
CA TYR A 84 -1.56 11.24 -13.34
C TYR A 84 -0.05 11.44 -13.51
N LEU A 85 0.78 10.79 -12.69
CA LEU A 85 2.23 10.85 -12.82
C LEU A 85 2.70 10.34 -14.20
N VAL A 86 2.16 9.21 -14.66
CA VAL A 86 2.47 8.65 -15.99
C VAL A 86 2.05 9.61 -17.10
N ALA A 87 0.85 10.19 -17.02
CA ALA A 87 0.39 11.18 -17.99
C ALA A 87 1.31 12.40 -18.00
N SER A 88 1.73 12.90 -16.83
CA SER A 88 2.65 14.02 -16.72
C SER A 88 4.07 13.70 -17.22
N LEU A 89 4.51 12.45 -17.14
CA LEU A 89 5.82 12.02 -17.64
C LEU A 89 5.80 11.70 -19.14
N SER A 90 4.64 11.30 -19.69
CA SER A 90 4.48 10.97 -21.10
C SER A 90 4.86 12.11 -22.04
N THR A 91 4.74 13.36 -21.58
CA THR A 91 5.14 14.57 -22.31
C THR A 91 6.66 14.76 -22.42
N PHE A 92 7.45 14.06 -21.59
CA PHE A 92 8.91 14.14 -21.56
C PHE A 92 9.62 12.99 -22.29
N GLY A 93 8.88 12.02 -22.84
CA GLY A 93 9.42 10.91 -23.64
C GLY A 93 9.43 9.55 -22.96
N THR A 94 9.75 8.52 -23.73
CA THR A 94 9.67 7.10 -23.33
C THR A 94 10.76 6.69 -22.33
N SER A 95 11.89 7.39 -22.29
CA SER A 95 13.01 7.15 -21.38
C SER A 95 12.62 7.33 -19.90
N ALA A 96 11.85 8.38 -19.58
CA ALA A 96 11.39 8.66 -18.23
C ALA A 96 10.39 7.59 -17.71
N LEU A 97 9.55 7.06 -18.61
CA LEU A 97 8.61 6.00 -18.27
C LEU A 97 9.32 4.68 -17.96
N ALA A 98 10.40 4.36 -18.68
CA ALA A 98 11.25 3.20 -18.38
C ALA A 98 11.88 3.30 -16.98
N ALA A 99 12.40 4.49 -16.62
CA ALA A 99 12.95 4.75 -15.28
C ALA A 99 11.91 4.52 -14.17
N MET A 100 10.68 4.99 -14.37
CA MET A 100 9.58 4.80 -13.43
C MET A 100 9.24 3.33 -13.22
N THR A 101 9.27 2.53 -14.28
CA THR A 101 8.95 1.09 -14.22
C THR A 101 9.99 0.33 -13.39
N VAL A 102 11.27 0.65 -13.58
CA VAL A 102 12.36 0.08 -12.77
C VAL A 102 12.25 0.54 -11.32
N LEU A 103 11.98 1.83 -11.11
CA LEU A 103 11.83 2.40 -9.79
C LEU A 103 10.70 1.74 -9.01
N ASP A 104 9.53 1.53 -9.61
CA ASP A 104 8.39 0.87 -8.97
C ASP A 104 8.75 -0.55 -8.52
N ARG A 105 9.45 -1.32 -9.36
CA ARG A 105 9.93 -2.67 -8.99
C ARG A 105 10.89 -2.65 -7.82
N VAL A 106 11.87 -1.74 -7.87
CA VAL A 106 12.87 -1.58 -6.80
C VAL A 106 12.20 -1.15 -5.49
N LEU A 107 11.23 -0.24 -5.56
CA LEU A 107 10.43 0.19 -4.41
C LEU A 107 9.61 -0.93 -3.79
N GLN A 108 8.85 -1.67 -4.62
CA GLN A 108 8.02 -2.77 -4.15
C GLN A 108 8.86 -3.87 -3.49
N PHE A 109 10.02 -4.19 -4.08
CA PHE A 109 10.92 -5.18 -3.51
C PHE A 109 11.52 -4.69 -2.19
N SER A 110 12.12 -3.51 -2.18
CA SER A 110 12.84 -2.98 -1.01
C SER A 110 11.93 -2.62 0.16
N TYR A 111 10.69 -2.20 -0.12
CA TYR A 111 9.72 -1.81 0.92
C TYR A 111 8.54 -2.77 1.05
N CYS A 112 8.66 -4.02 0.57
CA CYS A 112 7.63 -5.06 0.69
C CYS A 112 7.10 -5.21 2.13
N ALA A 113 7.97 -5.10 3.13
CA ALA A 113 7.62 -5.15 4.55
C ALA A 113 6.64 -4.04 4.97
N PHE A 114 6.71 -2.85 4.38
CA PHE A 114 5.78 -1.75 4.67
C PHE A 114 4.37 -2.08 4.20
N PHE A 115 4.23 -2.68 3.01
CA PHE A 115 2.93 -3.08 2.46
C PHE A 115 2.27 -4.21 3.27
N ALA A 116 3.07 -5.10 3.86
CA ALA A 116 2.58 -6.16 4.74
C ALA A 116 2.16 -5.66 6.14
N LEU A 117 2.69 -4.52 6.57
CA LEU A 117 2.58 -4.03 7.94
C LEU A 117 1.14 -3.80 8.41
N PRO A 118 0.22 -3.15 7.66
CA PRO A 118 -1.15 -2.96 8.12
C PRO A 118 -1.89 -4.28 8.36
N GLY A 119 -1.65 -5.27 7.49
CA GLY A 119 -2.27 -6.59 7.58
C GLY A 119 -1.79 -7.40 8.79
N ALA A 120 -0.53 -7.24 9.18
CA ALA A 120 0.03 -7.89 10.37
C ALA A 120 -0.29 -7.13 11.67
N LEU A 121 -0.25 -5.79 11.63
CA LEU A 121 -0.42 -4.96 12.81
C LEU A 121 -1.89 -4.83 13.23
N ALA A 122 -2.84 -4.73 12.29
CA ALA A 122 -4.25 -4.54 12.63
C ALA A 122 -4.83 -5.68 13.50
N PRO A 123 -4.56 -6.98 13.25
CA PRO A 123 -4.97 -8.08 14.14
C PRO A 123 -4.34 -7.97 15.53
N VAL A 124 -3.05 -7.63 15.62
CA VAL A 124 -2.34 -7.49 16.90
C VAL A 124 -2.96 -6.36 17.74
N LEU A 125 -3.21 -5.20 17.12
CA LEU A 125 -3.89 -4.10 17.79
C LEU A 125 -5.32 -4.50 18.16
N GLY A 126 -6.07 -5.14 17.27
CA GLY A 126 -7.45 -5.56 17.48
C GLY A 126 -7.61 -6.54 18.64
N GLN A 127 -6.73 -7.54 18.75
CA GLN A 127 -6.73 -8.50 19.85
C GLN A 127 -6.41 -7.84 21.20
N ASN A 128 -5.40 -6.98 21.25
CA ASN A 128 -5.03 -6.28 22.49
C ASN A 128 -6.10 -5.26 22.92
N ILE A 129 -6.72 -4.57 21.94
CA ILE A 129 -7.89 -3.72 22.19
C ILE A 129 -9.02 -4.59 22.73
N GLY A 130 -9.34 -5.73 22.13
CA GLY A 130 -10.38 -6.64 22.63
C GLY A 130 -10.12 -7.14 24.07
N ALA A 131 -8.85 -7.31 24.44
CA ALA A 131 -8.44 -7.75 25.78
C ALA A 131 -8.29 -6.63 26.83
N ASN A 132 -8.72 -5.38 26.54
CA ASN A 132 -8.51 -4.20 27.39
C ASN A 132 -7.02 -3.92 27.74
N ARG A 133 -6.07 -4.37 26.92
CA ARG A 133 -4.61 -4.19 27.15
C ARG A 133 -4.07 -2.99 26.39
N ASP A 134 -4.56 -1.80 26.70
CA ASP A 134 -4.25 -0.57 25.96
C ASP A 134 -2.75 -0.20 25.98
N ASP A 135 -2.01 -0.55 27.05
CA ASP A 135 -0.55 -0.39 27.12
C ASP A 135 0.18 -1.22 26.06
N ARG A 136 -0.31 -2.44 25.80
CA ARG A 136 0.22 -3.30 24.73
C ARG A 136 -0.08 -2.74 23.34
N VAL A 137 -1.23 -2.08 23.17
CA VAL A 137 -1.59 -1.41 21.91
C VAL A 137 -0.63 -0.24 21.66
N ARG A 138 -0.39 0.60 22.67
CA ARG A 138 0.53 1.75 22.55
C ARG A 138 1.96 1.32 22.28
N SER A 139 2.46 0.31 22.99
CA SER A 139 3.81 -0.24 22.78
C SER A 139 3.95 -0.88 21.39
N ALA A 140 2.95 -1.62 20.90
CA ALA A 140 2.96 -2.18 19.55
C ALA A 140 3.02 -1.09 18.45
N ILE A 141 2.28 0.01 18.61
CA ILE A 141 2.34 1.16 17.68
C ILE A 141 3.73 1.79 17.69
N VAL A 142 4.31 2.05 18.87
CA VAL A 142 5.64 2.67 19.00
C VAL A 142 6.73 1.73 18.44
N PHE A 143 6.66 0.44 18.75
CA PHE A 143 7.57 -0.56 18.21
C PHE A 143 7.51 -0.59 16.68
N SER A 144 6.30 -0.65 16.10
CA SER A 144 6.11 -0.67 14.65
C SER A 144 6.65 0.59 13.98
N ARG A 145 6.46 1.78 14.59
CA ARG A 145 7.04 3.04 14.08
C ARG A 145 8.57 3.00 14.08
N ARG A 146 9.17 2.53 15.17
CA ARG A 146 10.64 2.38 15.26
C ARG A 146 11.16 1.39 14.22
N MET A 147 10.47 0.25 14.06
CA MET A 147 10.83 -0.75 13.06
C MET A 147 10.79 -0.16 11.65
N VAL A 148 9.75 0.59 11.29
CA VAL A 148 9.62 1.27 9.99
C VAL A 148 10.76 2.26 9.76
N VAL A 149 11.10 3.08 10.77
CA VAL A 149 12.20 4.05 10.65
C VAL A 149 13.54 3.33 10.51
N CYS A 150 13.87 2.39 11.39
CA CYS A 150 15.15 1.68 11.35
C CYS A 150 15.32 0.88 10.05
N TYR A 151 14.30 0.12 9.65
CA TYR A 151 14.31 -0.62 8.40
C TYR A 151 14.39 0.32 7.19
N GLY A 152 13.59 1.39 7.18
CA GLY A 152 13.55 2.35 6.09
C GLY A 152 14.88 3.08 5.90
N LEU A 153 15.53 3.49 6.99
CA LEU A 153 16.86 4.10 6.96
C LEU A 153 17.94 3.11 6.50
N ALA A 154 17.87 1.84 6.93
CA ALA A 154 18.80 0.82 6.47
C ALA A 154 18.68 0.57 4.95
N VAL A 155 17.46 0.45 4.45
CA VAL A 155 17.19 0.32 3.01
C VAL A 155 17.62 1.56 2.24
N TRP A 156 17.36 2.76 2.77
CA TRP A 156 17.78 4.00 2.13
C TRP A 156 19.32 4.11 2.05
N LEU A 157 20.03 3.71 3.11
CA LEU A 157 21.49 3.64 3.09
C LEU A 157 22.00 2.70 1.99
N VAL A 158 21.36 1.53 1.82
CA VAL A 158 21.67 0.61 0.72
C VAL A 158 21.44 1.27 -0.64
N PHE A 159 20.39 2.06 -0.82
CA PHE A 159 20.19 2.80 -2.07
C PHE A 159 21.24 3.87 -2.33
N ILE A 160 21.68 4.60 -1.31
CA ILE A 160 22.75 5.60 -1.46
C ILE A 160 24.06 4.92 -1.90
N LEU A 161 24.40 3.78 -1.30
CA LEU A 161 25.66 3.07 -1.59
C LEU A 161 25.61 2.27 -2.90
N CYS A 162 24.50 1.59 -3.17
CA CYS A 162 24.38 0.64 -4.27
C CYS A 162 23.55 1.18 -5.45
N GLY A 163 23.03 2.40 -5.40
CA GLY A 163 22.12 2.96 -6.41
C GLY A 163 22.70 2.95 -7.83
N GLY A 164 23.99 3.26 -7.97
CA GLY A 164 24.69 3.18 -9.27
C GLY A 164 24.71 1.75 -9.84
N MET A 165 25.06 0.77 -9.00
CA MET A 165 25.12 -0.65 -9.36
C MET A 165 23.73 -1.19 -9.74
N ILE A 166 22.69 -0.79 -9.02
CA ILE A 166 21.31 -1.17 -9.34
C ILE A 166 20.90 -0.57 -10.69
N ALA A 167 21.23 0.69 -10.97
CA ALA A 167 20.96 1.31 -12.26
C ALA A 167 21.70 0.62 -13.42
N ASP A 168 22.93 0.14 -13.20
CA ASP A 168 23.70 -0.63 -14.19
C ASP A 168 23.10 -2.02 -14.43
N LEU A 169 22.63 -2.70 -13.38
CA LEU A 169 21.96 -4.00 -13.48
C LEU A 169 20.70 -3.93 -14.35
N TYR A 170 19.94 -2.83 -14.25
CA TYR A 170 18.76 -2.59 -15.07
C TYR A 170 19.06 -1.96 -16.44
N GLN A 171 20.34 -1.76 -16.78
CA GLN A 171 20.79 -1.17 -18.05
C GLN A 171 20.06 0.15 -18.37
N LEU A 172 19.89 1.02 -17.35
CA LEU A 172 19.19 2.28 -17.52
C LEU A 172 19.97 3.23 -18.44
N GLY A 173 19.30 3.81 -19.43
CA GLY A 173 19.86 4.89 -20.24
C GLY A 173 20.17 6.15 -19.41
N ALA A 174 20.98 7.07 -19.95
CA ALA A 174 21.53 8.21 -19.21
C ALA A 174 20.48 9.04 -18.45
N GLU A 175 19.37 9.39 -19.09
CA GLU A 175 18.28 10.15 -18.45
C GLU A 175 17.58 9.34 -17.35
N ALA A 176 17.27 8.07 -17.62
CA ALA A 176 16.61 7.19 -16.66
C ALA A 176 17.50 6.93 -15.42
N ARG A 177 18.81 6.79 -15.63
CA ARG A 177 19.82 6.65 -14.58
C ARG A 177 19.87 7.88 -13.69
N ALA A 178 19.86 9.09 -14.27
CA ALA A 178 19.87 10.33 -13.49
C ALA A 178 18.64 10.44 -12.57
N VAL A 179 17.44 10.13 -13.09
CA VAL A 179 16.20 10.11 -12.30
C VAL A 179 16.25 9.05 -11.18
N PHE A 180 16.75 7.85 -11.50
CA PHE A 180 16.87 6.77 -10.52
C PHE A 180 17.87 7.09 -9.40
N ILE A 181 19.02 7.70 -9.74
CA ILE A 181 20.02 8.11 -8.74
C ILE A 181 19.43 9.22 -7.85
N ALA A 182 18.75 10.21 -8.42
CA ALA A 182 18.08 11.25 -7.63
C ALA A 182 17.08 10.66 -6.63
N PHE A 183 16.34 9.62 -7.05
CA PHE A 183 15.49 8.86 -6.14
C PHE A 183 16.29 8.17 -5.02
N CYS A 184 17.42 7.53 -5.31
CA CYS A 184 18.23 6.85 -4.30
C CYS A 184 18.71 7.83 -3.21
N TRP A 185 19.09 9.04 -3.60
CA TRP A 185 19.51 10.09 -2.67
C TRP A 185 18.37 10.66 -1.84
N TRP A 186 17.27 11.09 -2.47
CA TRP A 186 16.21 11.83 -1.78
C TRP A 186 14.93 11.03 -1.54
N GLY A 187 14.55 10.23 -2.54
CA GLY A 187 13.31 9.46 -2.54
C GLY A 187 13.26 8.38 -1.46
N GLY A 188 14.39 7.72 -1.16
CA GLY A 188 14.46 6.72 -0.09
C GLY A 188 14.13 7.31 1.29
N GLY A 189 14.64 8.51 1.59
CA GLY A 189 14.33 9.22 2.84
C GLY A 189 12.85 9.62 2.94
N LEU A 190 12.27 10.15 1.86
CA LEU A 190 10.84 10.46 1.79
C LEU A 190 9.97 9.20 1.95
N TRP A 191 10.42 8.07 1.44
CA TRP A 191 9.75 6.79 1.60
C TRP A 191 9.71 6.29 3.04
N VAL A 192 10.69 6.63 3.88
CA VAL A 192 10.62 6.30 5.32
C VAL A 192 9.42 7.00 5.96
N VAL A 193 9.17 8.26 5.61
CA VAL A 193 8.01 9.03 6.11
C VAL A 193 6.71 8.45 5.58
N ILE A 194 6.65 8.11 4.29
CA ILE A 194 5.50 7.42 3.69
C ILE A 194 5.29 6.04 4.35
N GLY A 195 6.36 5.34 4.71
CA GLY A 195 6.31 4.06 5.42
C GLY A 195 5.57 4.15 6.76
N LEU A 196 5.72 5.27 7.48
CA LEU A 196 5.03 5.49 8.75
C LEU A 196 3.51 5.65 8.58
N ASP A 197 3.03 6.03 7.39
CA ASP A 197 1.61 6.07 7.06
C ASP A 197 0.98 4.67 7.10
N PHE A 198 1.73 3.61 6.76
CA PHE A 198 1.21 2.23 6.87
C PHE A 198 0.88 1.85 8.31
N VAL A 199 1.61 2.39 9.30
CA VAL A 199 1.24 2.26 10.72
C VAL A 199 -0.04 3.04 11.02
N ALA A 200 -0.19 4.26 10.47
CA ALA A 200 -1.40 5.06 10.63
C ALA A 200 -2.64 4.36 10.06
N ILE A 201 -2.52 3.73 8.89
CA ILE A 201 -3.56 2.92 8.27
C ILE A 201 -4.02 1.79 9.21
N ALA A 202 -3.08 1.05 9.80
CA ALA A 202 -3.39 -0.02 10.76
C ALA A 202 -4.21 0.51 11.96
N VAL A 203 -3.84 1.68 12.47
CA VAL A 203 -4.55 2.36 13.58
C VAL A 203 -5.97 2.73 13.16
N PHE A 204 -6.15 3.34 11.99
CA PHE A 204 -7.48 3.72 11.49
C PHE A 204 -8.41 2.52 11.30
N ILE A 205 -7.89 1.43 10.70
CA ILE A 205 -8.65 0.19 10.50
C ILE A 205 -9.11 -0.37 11.85
N THR A 206 -8.18 -0.47 12.81
CA THR A 206 -8.47 -1.11 14.09
C THR A 206 -9.44 -0.30 14.95
N MET A 207 -9.35 1.03 14.90
CA MET A 207 -10.18 1.93 15.72
C MET A 207 -11.53 2.27 15.08
N LYS A 208 -12.00 1.48 14.10
CA LYS A 208 -13.27 1.68 13.37
C LYS A 208 -13.37 3.05 12.67
N LYS A 209 -12.22 3.56 12.22
CA LYS A 209 -12.07 4.84 11.52
C LYS A 209 -11.58 4.64 10.09
N SER A 210 -11.92 3.50 9.46
CA SER A 210 -11.45 3.08 8.13
C SER A 210 -11.73 4.09 7.02
N TRP A 211 -12.72 4.99 7.17
CA TRP A 211 -12.94 6.07 6.21
C TRP A 211 -11.73 7.01 6.07
N TRP A 212 -10.96 7.21 7.15
CA TRP A 212 -9.73 8.00 7.09
C TRP A 212 -8.66 7.40 6.17
N VAL A 213 -8.63 6.07 6.01
CA VAL A 213 -7.74 5.42 5.04
C VAL A 213 -8.08 5.88 3.62
N ALA A 214 -9.37 5.92 3.28
CA ALA A 214 -9.83 6.40 1.97
C ALA A 214 -9.51 7.89 1.78
N VAL A 215 -9.82 8.73 2.77
CA VAL A 215 -9.55 10.17 2.74
C VAL A 215 -8.07 10.45 2.51
N PHE A 216 -7.17 9.84 3.29
CA PHE A 216 -5.73 10.07 3.15
C PHE A 216 -5.16 9.47 1.86
N ALA A 217 -5.70 8.35 1.38
CA ALA A 217 -5.31 7.81 0.08
C ALA A 217 -5.65 8.80 -1.06
N TRP A 218 -6.85 9.38 -1.05
CA TRP A 218 -7.27 10.38 -2.05
C TRP A 218 -6.54 11.71 -1.91
N LEU A 219 -6.34 12.21 -0.70
CA LEU A 219 -5.52 13.40 -0.45
C LEU A 219 -4.12 13.22 -1.00
N ARG A 220 -3.52 12.04 -0.83
CA ARG A 220 -2.20 11.72 -1.37
C ARG A 220 -2.21 11.70 -2.90
N ALA A 221 -3.16 10.98 -3.50
CA ALA A 221 -3.29 10.87 -4.95
C ALA A 221 -3.61 12.21 -5.65
N THR A 222 -4.23 13.16 -4.95
CA THR A 222 -4.63 14.46 -5.50
C THR A 222 -3.75 15.58 -4.97
N ALA A 223 -4.05 16.12 -3.80
CA ALA A 223 -3.33 17.26 -3.19
C ALA A 223 -1.84 16.96 -2.91
N GLY A 224 -1.49 15.70 -2.63
CA GLY A 224 -0.09 15.28 -2.45
C GLY A 224 0.66 15.05 -3.75
N THR A 225 -0.02 14.67 -4.83
CA THR A 225 0.64 14.33 -6.10
C THR A 225 0.56 15.48 -7.10
N VAL A 226 -0.64 15.94 -7.44
CA VAL A 226 -0.89 16.89 -8.55
C VAL A 226 -0.08 18.20 -8.43
N PRO A 227 -0.22 19.03 -7.37
CA PRO A 227 0.48 20.31 -7.32
C PRO A 227 2.00 20.15 -7.18
N PHE A 228 2.47 19.12 -6.49
CA PHE A 228 3.90 18.89 -6.29
C PHE A 228 4.59 18.34 -7.54
N VAL A 229 3.92 17.48 -8.31
CA VAL A 229 4.40 17.04 -9.63
C VAL A 229 4.44 18.22 -10.59
N LEU A 230 3.40 19.07 -10.64
CA LEU A 230 3.41 20.28 -11.47
C LEU A 230 4.56 21.22 -11.10
N ALA A 231 4.74 21.53 -9.81
CA ALA A 231 5.84 22.38 -9.36
C ALA A 231 7.21 21.75 -9.65
N GLY A 232 7.36 20.44 -9.40
CA GLY A 232 8.61 19.71 -9.66
C GLY A 232 8.96 19.68 -11.15
N THR A 233 7.99 19.44 -12.02
CA THR A 233 8.19 19.44 -13.48
C THR A 233 8.50 20.83 -14.03
N HIS A 234 7.89 21.88 -13.48
CA HIS A 234 8.16 23.25 -13.91
C HIS A 234 9.60 23.71 -13.60
N TRP A 235 10.18 23.28 -12.47
CA TRP A 235 11.54 23.69 -12.07
C TRP A 235 12.65 22.74 -12.50
N PHE A 236 12.39 21.44 -12.57
CA PHE A 236 13.42 20.41 -12.80
C PHE A 236 13.09 19.48 -13.99
N GLY A 237 12.09 19.83 -14.81
CA GLY A 237 11.67 19.02 -15.96
C GLY A 237 11.22 17.61 -15.56
N SER A 238 11.52 16.61 -16.40
CA SER A 238 11.15 15.22 -16.16
C SER A 238 11.69 14.66 -14.83
N SER A 239 12.88 15.12 -14.42
CA SER A 239 13.54 14.65 -13.19
C SER A 239 12.84 15.10 -11.91
N GLY A 240 12.05 16.18 -11.96
CA GLY A 240 11.34 16.73 -10.80
C GLY A 240 9.98 16.09 -10.50
N ALA A 241 9.40 15.35 -11.45
CA ALA A 241 8.06 14.77 -11.30
C ALA A 241 7.99 13.76 -10.14
N LEU A 242 8.91 12.79 -10.13
CA LEU A 242 8.96 11.73 -9.13
C LEU A 242 9.31 12.25 -7.72
N PRO A 243 10.39 13.05 -7.53
CA PRO A 243 10.67 13.68 -6.25
C PRO A 243 9.52 14.57 -5.76
N GLY A 244 8.87 15.32 -6.66
CA GLY A 244 7.68 16.11 -6.37
C GLY A 244 6.56 15.26 -5.78
N MET A 245 6.20 14.17 -6.45
CA MET A 245 5.19 13.22 -5.95
C MET A 245 5.55 12.70 -4.56
N PHE A 246 6.79 12.26 -4.34
CA PHE A 246 7.19 11.73 -3.02
C PHE A 246 7.17 12.80 -1.93
N ALA A 247 7.58 14.02 -2.26
CA ALA A 247 7.57 15.13 -1.30
C ALA A 247 6.14 15.46 -0.85
N GLY A 248 5.21 15.63 -1.78
CA GLY A 248 3.83 15.92 -1.42
C GLY A 248 3.14 14.72 -0.77
N ASN A 249 3.45 13.49 -1.18
CA ASN A 249 2.96 12.29 -0.50
C ASN A 249 3.49 12.18 0.93
N ALA A 250 4.74 12.57 1.19
CA ALA A 250 5.31 12.63 2.53
C ALA A 250 4.62 13.69 3.40
N VAL A 251 4.26 14.86 2.83
CA VAL A 251 3.47 15.88 3.55
C VAL A 251 2.12 15.31 3.98
N ILE A 252 1.38 14.67 3.07
CA ILE A 252 0.10 14.03 3.41
C ILE A 252 0.29 12.90 4.42
N ALA A 253 1.37 12.12 4.32
CA ALA A 253 1.71 11.08 5.29
C ALA A 253 1.94 11.67 6.69
N LEU A 254 2.63 12.79 6.84
CA LEU A 254 2.82 13.46 8.13
C LEU A 254 1.48 13.89 8.76
N ILE A 255 0.58 14.44 7.96
CA ILE A 255 -0.77 14.81 8.41
C ILE A 255 -1.53 13.55 8.86
N SER A 256 -1.48 12.48 8.07
CA SER A 256 -2.11 11.19 8.41
C SER A 256 -1.58 10.60 9.72
N ILE A 257 -0.26 10.62 9.93
CA ILE A 257 0.40 10.15 11.16
C ILE A 257 -0.03 10.98 12.37
N ALA A 258 -0.14 12.30 12.22
CA ALA A 258 -0.64 13.19 13.26
C ALA A 258 -2.11 12.87 13.60
N THR A 259 -2.97 12.75 12.60
CA THR A 259 -4.38 12.40 12.76
C THR A 259 -4.57 11.03 13.40
N ALA A 260 -3.77 10.02 13.03
CA ALA A 260 -3.78 8.70 13.66
C ALA A 260 -3.36 8.77 15.12
N SER A 261 -2.33 9.57 15.45
CA SER A 261 -1.86 9.76 16.81
C SER A 261 -2.92 10.45 17.69
N LEU A 262 -3.63 11.45 17.14
CA LEU A 262 -4.75 12.11 17.82
C LEU A 262 -5.95 11.17 17.99
N THR A 263 -6.26 10.37 16.97
CA THR A 263 -7.34 9.38 16.99
C THR A 263 -7.08 8.32 18.05
N ALA A 264 -5.84 7.81 18.12
CA ALA A 264 -5.41 6.87 19.15
C ALA A 264 -5.57 7.46 20.56
N LYS A 265 -5.09 8.69 20.79
CA LYS A 265 -5.26 9.37 22.08
C LYS A 265 -6.73 9.50 22.47
N ARG A 266 -7.59 9.97 21.55
CA ARG A 266 -9.05 10.13 21.80
C ARG A 266 -9.76 8.80 22.06
N PHE A 267 -9.34 7.74 21.36
CA PHE A 267 -9.90 6.40 21.53
C PHE A 267 -9.63 5.87 22.95
N PHE A 268 -8.38 5.96 23.43
CA PHE A 268 -8.02 5.49 24.76
C PHE A 268 -8.64 6.34 25.87
N THR A 269 -8.69 7.67 25.74
CA THR A 269 -9.31 8.54 26.77
C THR A 269 -10.82 8.32 26.87
N GLY A 270 -11.51 8.13 25.74
CA GLY A 270 -12.95 7.81 25.74
C GLY A 270 -13.24 6.46 26.40
N ARG A 271 -12.39 5.47 26.15
CA ARG A 271 -12.52 4.14 26.73
C ARG A 271 -12.27 4.12 28.24
N ALA A 272 -11.23 4.82 28.71
CA ALA A 272 -10.94 4.97 30.13
C ALA A 272 -12.11 5.60 30.90
N LYS A 273 -12.75 6.63 30.32
CA LYS A 273 -13.97 7.24 30.90
C LYS A 273 -15.14 6.26 30.97
N GLY A 274 -15.35 5.45 29.93
CA GLY A 274 -16.41 4.44 29.90
C GLY A 274 -16.21 3.33 30.94
N MET A 275 -14.97 2.90 31.16
CA MET A 275 -14.64 1.90 32.18
C MET A 275 -14.86 2.45 33.60
N ASN A 276 -14.45 3.69 33.88
CA ASN A 276 -14.68 4.32 35.18
C ASN A 276 -16.17 4.55 35.47
N ALA A 277 -16.97 4.88 34.45
CA ALA A 277 -18.42 5.05 34.60
C ALA A 277 -19.19 3.72 34.83
N GLN A 278 -18.58 2.56 34.52
CA GLN A 278 -19.16 1.24 34.80
C GLN A 278 -18.69 0.65 36.14
N ALA A 279 -17.64 1.23 36.73
CA ALA A 279 -17.10 0.81 38.03
C ALA A 279 -17.74 1.56 39.22
N HIS A 280 -18.56 2.56 38.95
CA HIS A 280 -19.39 3.31 39.90
C HIS A 280 -20.87 2.96 39.68
#